data_AF-A0A354H3W7-F1
#
_entry.id   AF-A0A354H3W7-F1
#
_cell.length_a   1.000
_cell.length_b   1.000
_cell.length_c   1.000
_cell.angle_alpha   90.00
_cell.angle_beta   90.00
_cell.angle_gamma   90.00
#
_symmetry.space_group_name_H-M   'P 1'
#
loop_
_entity.id
_entity.type
_entity.pdbx_description
1 polymer ?
#
loop_
_entity_poly.entity_id
_entity_poly.type
_entity_poly.pdbx_seq_one_letter_code
_entity_poly.pdbx_strand_id
1 'polypeptide(L)'
;MRFPGRIISIILVLILTYFVFDVGRYFVYPNVASLKKSCPQKTAFMKYREKVWQEKGIKRKITNIWVPLSRVSPYVMKAVIIAEDDKFWSHEGFDFEAMQKALEKDIKKKKFKSGGSTISQQLAKNMYLSPAKNPLRKIKEAILTWRMERQLSKRRITELYLNVVEWGDGTFGIEAAARKHYGKSAAALTAREAATLAAVIPNPRRYKTDGTSRYVGSQSERIYQIMVRRGIVIPDYDDVISGKDENNPQ
;
A
#
# COMPACT_ATOMS: atom_id res chain seq x y z
N MET A 1 -29.12 -17.11 -46.56
CA MET A 1 -28.92 -16.86 -45.11
C MET A 1 -27.45 -16.55 -44.83
N ARG A 2 -27.02 -15.28 -44.88
CA ARG A 2 -25.64 -14.83 -44.57
C ARG A 2 -25.73 -13.54 -43.73
N PHE A 3 -26.18 -13.67 -42.49
CA PHE A 3 -26.31 -12.56 -41.55
C PHE A 3 -25.58 -12.70 -40.18
N PRO A 4 -25.05 -13.86 -39.74
CA PRO A 4 -24.45 -13.93 -38.40
C PRO A 4 -23.12 -13.17 -38.32
N GLY A 5 -22.31 -13.17 -39.39
CA GLY A 5 -20.97 -12.53 -39.38
C GLY A 5 -21.00 -11.01 -39.15
N ARG A 6 -21.91 -10.29 -39.82
CA ARG A 6 -22.02 -8.82 -39.67
C ARG A 6 -22.50 -8.43 -38.27
N ILE A 7 -23.46 -9.15 -37.71
CA ILE A 7 -23.98 -8.91 -36.37
C ILE A 7 -22.87 -9.17 -35.33
N ILE A 8 -22.14 -10.28 -35.46
CA ILE A 8 -21.01 -10.61 -34.58
C ILE A 8 -19.92 -9.52 -34.66
N SER A 9 -19.56 -9.06 -35.87
CA SER A 9 -18.59 -7.97 -36.04
C SER A 9 -19.04 -6.67 -35.39
N ILE A 10 -20.32 -6.29 -35.52
CA ILE A 10 -20.86 -5.08 -34.87
C ILE A 10 -20.77 -5.21 -33.34
N ILE A 11 -21.16 -6.36 -32.78
CA ILE A 11 -21.08 -6.61 -31.33
C ILE A 11 -19.63 -6.52 -30.85
N LEU A 12 -18.67 -7.12 -31.56
CA LEU A 12 -17.25 -7.06 -31.19
C LEU A 12 -16.71 -5.62 -31.20
N VAL A 13 -17.10 -4.81 -32.20
CA VAL A 13 -16.72 -3.40 -32.27
C VAL A 13 -17.32 -2.61 -31.12
N LEU A 14 -18.59 -2.83 -30.76
CA LEU A 14 -19.22 -2.17 -29.62
C LEU A 14 -18.54 -2.54 -28.29
N ILE A 15 -18.21 -3.81 -28.09
CA ILE A 15 -17.48 -4.28 -26.91
C ILE A 15 -16.10 -3.62 -26.83
N LEU A 16 -15.36 -3.61 -27.93
CA LEU A 16 -14.04 -2.97 -27.99
C LEU A 16 -14.14 -1.47 -27.69
N THR A 17 -15.13 -0.80 -28.28
CA THR A 17 -15.38 0.64 -28.09
C THR A 17 -15.70 0.94 -26.62
N TYR A 18 -16.53 0.11 -25.99
CA TYR A 18 -16.83 0.21 -24.57
C TYR A 18 -15.57 0.07 -23.70
N PHE A 19 -14.71 -0.92 -23.97
CA PHE A 19 -13.46 -1.09 -23.22
C PHE A 19 -12.50 0.08 -23.43
N VAL A 20 -12.37 0.58 -24.65
CA VAL A 20 -11.55 1.76 -24.95
C VAL A 20 -12.08 2.97 -24.19
N PHE A 21 -13.40 3.19 -24.16
CA PHE A 21 -14.01 4.28 -23.42
C PHE A 21 -13.82 4.13 -21.89
N ASP A 22 -14.05 2.92 -21.36
CA ASP A 22 -13.91 2.63 -19.93
C ASP A 22 -12.46 2.73 -19.42
N VAL A 23 -11.46 2.41 -20.24
CA VAL A 23 -10.06 2.67 -19.91
C VAL A 23 -9.72 4.16 -20.15
N GLY A 24 -10.14 4.72 -21.28
CA GLY A 24 -9.85 6.08 -21.71
C GLY A 24 -10.30 7.14 -20.71
N ARG A 25 -11.46 6.96 -20.07
CA ARG A 25 -11.93 7.89 -19.02
C ARG A 25 -10.94 8.03 -17.85
N TYR A 26 -10.08 7.04 -17.57
CA TYR A 26 -9.11 7.13 -16.46
C TYR A 26 -7.99 8.14 -16.67
N PHE A 27 -7.78 8.61 -17.90
CA PHE A 27 -6.87 9.71 -18.19
C PHE A 27 -7.36 11.04 -17.62
N VAL A 28 -8.68 11.19 -17.41
CA VAL A 28 -9.31 12.44 -16.96
C VAL A 28 -9.96 12.29 -15.59
N TYR A 29 -10.70 11.20 -15.36
CA TYR A 29 -11.44 10.93 -14.12
C TYR A 29 -10.88 9.71 -13.40
N PRO A 30 -10.73 9.70 -12.06
CA PRO A 30 -11.05 10.76 -11.09
C PRO A 30 -10.05 11.92 -11.10
N ASN A 31 -10.41 13.03 -10.46
CA ASN A 31 -9.52 14.19 -10.30
C ASN A 31 -8.41 13.91 -9.27
N VAL A 32 -7.29 13.39 -9.73
CA VAL A 32 -6.11 13.09 -8.91
C VAL A 32 -5.47 14.35 -8.34
N ALA A 33 -5.52 15.48 -9.06
CA ALA A 33 -4.90 16.74 -8.64
C ALA A 33 -5.54 17.30 -7.36
N SER A 34 -6.81 16.97 -7.10
CA SER A 34 -7.48 17.34 -5.85
C SER A 34 -6.73 16.81 -4.61
N LEU A 35 -6.06 15.65 -4.72
CA LEU A 35 -5.31 15.03 -3.63
C LEU A 35 -4.11 15.86 -3.16
N LYS A 36 -3.70 16.90 -3.91
CA LYS A 36 -2.69 17.87 -3.43
C LYS A 36 -3.09 18.50 -2.10
N LYS A 37 -4.39 18.73 -1.89
CA LYS A 37 -4.94 19.43 -0.73
C LYS A 37 -5.96 18.60 0.04
N SER A 38 -6.68 17.68 -0.62
CA SER A 38 -7.76 16.93 0.01
C SER A 38 -7.24 15.72 0.79
N CYS A 39 -7.78 15.52 1.99
CA CYS A 39 -7.58 14.31 2.79
C CYS A 39 -8.77 13.37 2.56
N PRO A 40 -8.61 12.28 1.78
CA PRO A 40 -9.72 11.40 1.45
C PRO A 40 -10.24 10.67 2.70
N GLN A 41 -11.52 10.86 3.01
CA GLN A 41 -12.15 10.18 4.15
C GLN A 41 -12.36 8.69 3.90
N LYS A 42 -12.73 8.31 2.67
CA LYS A 42 -13.03 6.92 2.31
C LYS A 42 -12.55 6.59 0.90
N THR A 43 -11.78 5.51 0.78
CA THR A 43 -11.24 5.02 -0.50
C THR A 43 -12.11 3.96 -1.14
N ALA A 44 -11.87 3.66 -2.43
CA ALA A 44 -12.54 2.55 -3.11
C ALA A 44 -12.31 1.21 -2.40
N PHE A 45 -11.10 0.98 -1.88
CA PHE A 45 -10.80 -0.23 -1.13
C PHE A 45 -11.53 -0.29 0.21
N MET A 46 -11.62 0.81 0.96
CA MET A 46 -12.42 0.87 2.20
C MET A 46 -13.90 0.55 1.94
N LYS A 47 -14.50 1.15 0.90
CA LYS A 47 -15.89 0.86 0.50
C LYS A 47 -16.09 -0.62 0.15
N TYR A 48 -15.13 -1.20 -0.56
CA TYR A 48 -15.14 -2.63 -0.87
C TYR A 48 -15.13 -3.49 0.40
N ARG A 49 -14.30 -3.16 1.40
CA ARG A 49 -14.23 -3.91 2.67
C ARG A 49 -15.54 -3.85 3.44
N GLU A 50 -16.14 -2.67 3.55
CA GLU A 50 -17.45 -2.49 4.18
C GLU A 50 -18.53 -3.33 3.49
N LYS A 51 -18.57 -3.32 2.15
CA LYS A 51 -19.51 -4.13 1.37
C LYS A 51 -19.34 -5.63 1.65
N VAL A 52 -18.10 -6.13 1.66
CA VAL A 52 -17.81 -7.54 1.97
C VAL A 52 -18.27 -7.92 3.37
N TRP A 53 -18.16 -7.03 4.37
CA TRP A 53 -18.66 -7.31 5.70
C TRP A 53 -20.19 -7.30 5.77
N GLN A 54 -20.84 -6.36 5.08
CA GLN A 54 -22.30 -6.29 4.96
C GLN A 54 -22.87 -7.56 4.33
N GLU A 55 -22.32 -8.01 3.20
CA GLU A 55 -22.72 -9.24 2.51
C GLU A 55 -22.55 -10.49 3.38
N LYS A 56 -21.63 -10.46 4.35
CA LYS A 56 -21.37 -11.56 5.30
C LYS A 56 -22.11 -11.43 6.63
N GLY A 57 -22.91 -10.37 6.81
CA GLY A 57 -23.56 -10.09 8.10
C GLY A 57 -22.60 -9.73 9.25
N ILE A 58 -21.35 -9.36 8.94
CA ILE A 58 -20.35 -9.01 9.95
C ILE A 58 -20.56 -7.55 10.37
N LYS A 59 -20.95 -7.33 11.62
CA LYS A 59 -21.07 -5.99 12.22
C LYS A 59 -19.68 -5.45 12.60
N ARG A 60 -19.01 -4.77 11.67
CA ARG A 60 -17.71 -4.13 11.89
C ARG A 60 -17.65 -2.77 11.20
N LYS A 61 -16.83 -1.87 11.75
CA LYS A 61 -16.53 -0.55 11.18
C LYS A 61 -15.05 -0.42 10.88
N ILE A 62 -14.75 0.37 9.84
CA ILE A 62 -13.38 0.78 9.54
C ILE A 62 -12.96 1.83 10.58
N THR A 63 -11.78 1.66 11.14
CA THR A 63 -11.08 2.72 11.89
C THR A 63 -10.08 3.37 10.96
N ASN A 64 -10.23 4.68 10.74
CA ASN A 64 -9.30 5.49 9.97
C ASN A 64 -9.05 6.81 10.72
N ILE A 65 -7.78 7.11 11.00
CA ILE A 65 -7.37 8.35 11.64
C ILE A 65 -6.33 9.01 10.74
N TRP A 66 -6.69 10.17 10.20
CA TRP A 66 -5.77 10.93 9.37
C TRP A 66 -4.70 11.62 10.22
N VAL A 67 -3.46 11.55 9.78
CA VAL A 67 -2.32 12.25 10.38
C VAL A 67 -1.46 12.90 9.29
N PRO A 68 -1.09 14.19 9.42
CA PRO A 68 -0.13 14.80 8.49
C PRO A 68 1.24 14.14 8.65
N LEU A 69 2.02 14.08 7.57
CA LEU A 69 3.30 13.36 7.55
C LEU A 69 4.32 13.94 8.54
N SER A 70 4.21 15.23 8.88
CA SER A 70 5.04 15.85 9.93
C SER A 70 4.79 15.31 11.33
N ARG A 71 3.69 14.60 11.56
CA ARG A 71 3.35 13.93 12.82
C ARG A 71 3.46 12.40 12.72
N VAL A 72 4.27 11.92 11.78
CA VAL A 72 4.59 10.50 11.65
C VAL A 72 6.08 10.33 11.91
N SER A 73 6.44 9.33 12.71
CA SER A 73 7.84 9.01 12.98
C SER A 73 8.60 8.79 11.66
N PRO A 74 9.79 9.40 11.48
CA PRO A 74 10.59 9.21 10.27
C PRO A 74 11.00 7.75 10.07
N TYR A 75 11.08 6.97 11.15
CA TYR A 75 11.34 5.53 11.08
C TYR A 75 10.25 4.77 10.33
N VAL A 76 8.98 5.15 10.49
CA VAL A 76 7.87 4.53 9.75
C VAL A 76 8.03 4.75 8.26
N MET A 77 8.30 6.00 7.85
CA MET A 77 8.52 6.32 6.44
C MET A 77 9.64 5.46 5.85
N LYS A 78 10.78 5.38 6.54
CA LYS A 78 11.93 4.60 6.07
C LYS A 78 11.64 3.11 6.04
N ALA A 79 11.03 2.55 7.09
CA ALA A 79 10.68 1.14 7.16
C ALA A 79 9.73 0.74 6.03
N VAL A 80 8.70 1.54 5.75
CA VAL A 80 7.73 1.28 4.68
C VAL A 80 8.38 1.32 3.31
N ILE A 81 9.23 2.32 3.04
CA ILE A 81 9.95 2.42 1.77
C ILE A 81 10.86 1.21 1.58
N ILE A 82 11.63 0.82 2.59
CA ILE A 82 12.49 -0.38 2.53
C ILE A 82 11.67 -1.66 2.29
N ALA A 83 10.50 -1.77 2.90
CA ALA A 83 9.65 -2.96 2.82
C ALA A 83 8.93 -3.09 1.47
N GLU A 84 8.38 -1.99 0.96
CA GLU A 84 7.43 -2.00 -0.15
C GLU A 84 8.05 -1.49 -1.47
N ASP A 85 9.00 -0.56 -1.40
CA ASP A 85 9.46 0.19 -2.58
C ASP A 85 10.82 0.89 -2.32
N ASP A 86 11.90 0.11 -2.26
CA ASP A 86 13.22 0.60 -1.81
C ASP A 86 13.81 1.71 -2.70
N LYS A 87 13.36 1.77 -3.96
CA LYS A 87 13.73 2.76 -4.98
C LYS A 87 12.70 3.87 -5.14
N PHE A 88 11.75 4.04 -4.20
CA PHE A 88 10.62 4.96 -4.31
C PHE A 88 10.98 6.38 -4.78
N TRP A 89 12.11 6.92 -4.32
CA TRP A 89 12.57 8.27 -4.65
C TRP A 89 13.23 8.39 -6.02
N SER A 90 13.69 7.30 -6.62
CA SER A 90 14.45 7.31 -7.88
C SER A 90 13.61 7.03 -9.12
N HIS A 91 12.34 6.63 -8.97
CA HIS A 91 11.47 6.31 -10.11
C HIS A 91 10.18 7.16 -10.12
N GLU A 92 9.48 7.20 -11.25
CA GLU A 92 8.22 7.95 -11.43
C GLU A 92 7.00 7.01 -11.39
N GLY A 93 6.85 6.29 -10.28
CA GLY A 93 5.75 5.36 -10.04
C GLY A 93 5.94 3.91 -10.49
N PHE A 94 6.98 3.60 -11.27
CA PHE A 94 7.26 2.23 -11.72
C PHE A 94 8.72 1.87 -11.51
N ASP A 95 8.97 0.81 -10.75
CA ASP A 95 10.29 0.16 -10.67
C ASP A 95 10.31 -1.02 -11.66
N PHE A 96 10.77 -0.74 -12.88
CA PHE A 96 10.81 -1.74 -13.95
C PHE A 96 11.74 -2.91 -13.63
N GLU A 97 12.84 -2.68 -12.91
CA GLU A 97 13.74 -3.75 -12.48
C GLU A 97 13.06 -4.66 -11.45
N ALA A 98 12.38 -4.10 -10.45
CA ALA A 98 11.63 -4.89 -9.47
C ALA A 98 10.47 -5.65 -10.12
N MET A 99 9.78 -5.02 -11.09
CA MET A 99 8.72 -5.67 -11.87
C MET A 99 9.27 -6.86 -12.68
N GLN A 100 10.41 -6.69 -13.36
CA GLN A 100 11.06 -7.77 -14.12
C GLN A 100 11.48 -8.91 -13.18
N LYS A 101 12.17 -8.61 -12.07
CA LYS A 101 12.59 -9.61 -11.08
C LYS A 101 11.39 -10.35 -10.48
N ALA A 102 10.28 -9.66 -10.23
CA ALA A 102 9.04 -10.25 -9.73
C ALA A 102 8.42 -11.21 -10.77
N LEU A 103 8.42 -10.83 -12.05
CA LEU A 103 7.92 -11.65 -13.15
C LEU A 103 8.76 -12.92 -13.33
N GLU A 104 10.09 -12.79 -13.36
CA GLU A 104 11.01 -13.93 -13.46
C GLU A 104 10.82 -14.93 -12.31
N LYS A 105 10.62 -14.41 -11.08
CA LYS A 105 10.34 -15.23 -9.90
C LYS A 105 8.99 -15.95 -10.01
N ASP A 106 7.97 -15.30 -10.54
CA ASP A 106 6.64 -15.90 -10.73
C ASP A 106 6.65 -17.00 -11.79
N ILE A 107 7.37 -16.79 -12.89
CA ILE A 107 7.60 -17.81 -13.92
C ILE A 107 8.33 -19.01 -13.33
N LYS A 108 9.45 -18.78 -12.63
CA LYS A 108 10.22 -19.86 -11.98
C LYS A 108 9.40 -20.65 -10.97
N LYS A 109 8.52 -19.99 -10.21
CA LYS A 109 7.70 -20.63 -9.18
C LYS A 109 6.36 -21.16 -9.69
N LYS A 110 6.06 -21.01 -10.99
CA LYS A 110 4.75 -21.30 -11.61
C LYS A 110 3.57 -20.75 -10.80
N LYS A 111 3.75 -19.57 -10.20
CA LYS A 111 2.77 -18.92 -9.32
C LYS A 111 2.75 -17.43 -9.64
N PHE A 112 1.59 -16.87 -9.96
CA PHE A 112 1.40 -15.42 -10.10
C PHE A 112 1.16 -14.79 -8.73
N LYS A 113 2.24 -14.53 -7.97
CA LYS A 113 2.15 -14.11 -6.56
C LYS A 113 3.09 -12.96 -6.18
N SER A 114 4.09 -12.61 -6.99
CA SER A 114 5.17 -11.71 -6.55
C SER A 114 4.77 -10.23 -6.50
N GLY A 115 5.27 -9.53 -5.49
CA GLY A 115 5.00 -8.13 -5.17
C GLY A 115 6.00 -7.18 -5.81
N GLY A 116 5.84 -6.90 -7.10
CA GLY A 116 6.60 -5.87 -7.82
C GLY A 116 5.85 -4.54 -7.96
N SER A 117 4.84 -4.27 -7.11
CA SER A 117 4.07 -3.02 -7.20
C SER A 117 4.63 -1.95 -6.26
N THR A 118 4.92 -0.78 -6.80
CA THR A 118 5.45 0.39 -6.07
C THR A 118 4.42 0.98 -5.10
N ILE A 119 4.87 1.87 -4.21
CA ILE A 119 3.97 2.60 -3.29
C ILE A 119 2.90 3.37 -4.08
N SER A 120 3.27 4.00 -5.20
CA SER A 120 2.33 4.78 -6.04
C SER A 120 1.31 3.91 -6.76
N GLN A 121 1.72 2.72 -7.21
CA GLN A 121 0.80 1.70 -7.75
C GLN A 121 -0.19 1.20 -6.70
N GLN A 122 0.31 0.91 -5.51
CA GLN A 122 -0.53 0.49 -4.39
C GLN A 122 -1.50 1.60 -3.95
N LEU A 123 -1.04 2.85 -3.90
CA LEU A 123 -1.87 4.01 -3.60
C LEU A 123 -3.00 4.17 -4.62
N ALA A 124 -2.68 4.16 -5.92
CA ALA A 124 -3.67 4.26 -7.00
C ALA A 124 -4.74 3.16 -6.90
N LYS A 125 -4.30 1.92 -6.67
CA LYS A 125 -5.17 0.77 -6.45
C LYS A 125 -6.09 0.99 -5.26
N ASN A 126 -5.55 1.34 -4.08
CA ASN A 126 -6.32 1.48 -2.85
C ASN A 126 -7.34 2.64 -2.94
N MET A 127 -6.92 3.75 -3.53
CA MET A 127 -7.73 4.97 -3.64
C MET A 127 -8.95 4.78 -4.54
N TYR A 128 -8.77 4.19 -5.72
CA TYR A 128 -9.74 4.32 -6.81
C TYR A 128 -10.21 3.00 -7.44
N LEU A 129 -9.57 1.87 -7.14
CA LEU A 129 -9.85 0.61 -7.82
C LEU A 129 -10.33 -0.46 -6.83
N SER A 130 -11.08 -1.44 -7.35
CA SER A 130 -11.42 -2.64 -6.60
C SER A 130 -10.21 -3.59 -6.55
N PRO A 131 -10.16 -4.53 -5.60
CA PRO A 131 -9.06 -5.50 -5.50
C PRO A 131 -9.14 -6.64 -6.55
N ALA A 132 -9.91 -6.46 -7.62
CA ALA A 132 -10.02 -7.45 -8.70
C ALA A 132 -8.66 -7.78 -9.31
N LYS A 133 -8.39 -9.05 -9.61
CA LYS A 133 -7.13 -9.48 -10.21
C LYS A 133 -7.32 -9.72 -11.70
N ASN A 134 -7.43 -8.65 -12.49
CA ASN A 134 -7.50 -8.73 -13.95
C ASN A 134 -6.58 -7.70 -14.64
N PRO A 135 -6.16 -7.96 -15.90
CA PRO A 135 -5.26 -7.08 -16.65
C PRO A 135 -5.82 -5.68 -16.88
N LEU A 136 -7.11 -5.55 -17.22
CA LEU A 136 -7.77 -4.26 -17.46
C LEU A 136 -7.66 -3.34 -16.24
N ARG A 137 -7.85 -3.87 -15.03
CA ARG A 137 -7.67 -3.12 -13.79
C ARG A 137 -6.22 -2.71 -13.58
N LYS A 138 -5.24 -3.54 -13.98
CA LYS A 138 -3.81 -3.17 -13.89
C LYS A 138 -3.45 -2.05 -14.88
N ILE A 139 -4.08 -2.01 -16.06
CA ILE A 139 -3.94 -0.88 -17.01
C ILE A 139 -4.48 0.41 -16.38
N LYS A 140 -5.69 0.37 -15.80
CA LYS A 140 -6.28 1.52 -15.09
C LYS A 140 -5.41 1.98 -13.92
N GLU A 141 -4.81 1.04 -13.18
CA GLU A 141 -3.85 1.35 -12.12
C GLU A 141 -2.64 2.10 -12.67
N ALA A 142 -2.04 1.62 -13.78
CA ALA A 142 -0.89 2.28 -14.38
C ALA A 142 -1.19 3.72 -14.82
N ILE A 143 -2.34 3.96 -15.45
CA ILE A 143 -2.78 5.32 -15.82
C ILE A 143 -2.87 6.21 -14.58
N LEU A 144 -3.51 5.73 -13.51
CA LEU A 144 -3.67 6.50 -12.28
C LEU A 144 -2.35 6.73 -11.55
N THR A 145 -1.45 5.75 -11.52
CA THR A 145 -0.10 5.88 -10.96
C THR A 145 0.67 6.98 -11.67
N TRP A 146 0.69 6.96 -13.00
CA TRP A 146 1.34 7.99 -13.81
C TRP A 146 0.75 9.37 -13.54
N ARG A 147 -0.59 9.49 -13.44
CA ARG A 147 -1.26 10.76 -13.10
C ARG A 147 -0.89 11.23 -11.69
N MET A 148 -0.81 10.32 -10.70
CA MET A 148 -0.42 10.64 -9.33
C MET A 148 1.01 11.18 -9.26
N GLU A 149 1.96 10.52 -9.92
CA GLU A 149 3.37 10.94 -9.91
C GLU A 149 3.59 12.27 -10.63
N ARG A 150 2.86 12.54 -11.71
CA ARG A 150 2.91 13.85 -12.39
C ARG A 150 2.30 14.99 -11.58
N GLN A 151 1.33 14.70 -10.71
CA GLN A 151 0.52 15.72 -10.06
C GLN A 151 0.85 15.89 -8.57
N LEU A 152 1.43 14.89 -7.92
CA LEU A 152 1.68 14.89 -6.48
C LEU A 152 3.18 14.78 -6.23
N SER A 153 3.67 15.49 -5.22
CA SER A 153 5.04 15.27 -4.76
C SER A 153 5.16 13.91 -4.09
N LYS A 154 6.36 13.31 -4.14
CA LYS A 154 6.67 12.06 -3.43
C LYS A 154 6.30 12.13 -1.95
N ARG A 155 6.58 13.27 -1.30
CA ARG A 155 6.15 13.55 0.08
C ARG A 155 4.63 13.40 0.25
N ARG A 156 3.83 13.97 -0.66
CA ARG A 156 2.36 13.88 -0.59
C ARG A 156 1.86 12.47 -0.88
N ILE A 157 2.50 11.75 -1.81
CA ILE A 157 2.19 10.33 -2.09
C ILE A 157 2.44 9.49 -0.85
N THR A 158 3.57 9.68 -0.16
CA THR A 158 3.87 8.98 1.09
C THR A 158 2.82 9.29 2.17
N GLU A 159 2.46 10.56 2.36
CA GLU A 159 1.42 10.93 3.33
C GLU A 159 0.09 10.25 3.06
N LEU A 160 -0.38 10.31 1.80
CA LEU A 160 -1.60 9.65 1.37
C LEU A 160 -1.51 8.15 1.63
N TYR A 161 -0.43 7.51 1.17
CA TYR A 161 -0.22 6.07 1.29
C TYR A 161 -0.31 5.59 2.75
N LEU A 162 0.43 6.23 3.66
CA LEU A 162 0.46 5.86 5.07
C LEU A 162 -0.90 6.02 5.74
N ASN A 163 -1.75 6.93 5.26
CA ASN A 163 -3.10 7.17 5.77
C ASN A 163 -4.18 6.28 5.14
N VAL A 164 -3.95 5.67 3.97
CA VAL A 164 -4.99 4.90 3.26
C VAL A 164 -4.73 3.41 3.15
N VAL A 165 -3.51 2.94 3.44
CA VAL A 165 -3.21 1.51 3.46
C VAL A 165 -3.83 0.84 4.68
N GLU A 166 -4.21 -0.43 4.53
CA GLU A 166 -4.71 -1.28 5.62
C GLU A 166 -3.50 -1.83 6.39
N TRP A 167 -3.41 -1.54 7.68
CA TRP A 167 -2.32 -1.98 8.57
C TRP A 167 -2.71 -3.20 9.42
N GLY A 168 -3.99 -3.55 9.39
CA GLY A 168 -4.60 -4.67 10.11
C GLY A 168 -6.06 -4.76 9.72
N ASP A 169 -6.73 -5.88 10.01
CA ASP A 169 -8.13 -6.09 9.61
C ASP A 169 -9.05 -4.94 10.07
N GLY A 170 -9.47 -4.10 9.12
CA GLY A 170 -10.31 -2.91 9.37
C GLY A 170 -9.59 -1.69 9.96
N THR A 171 -8.27 -1.72 10.08
CA THR A 171 -7.44 -0.61 10.58
C THR A 171 -6.70 0.03 9.43
N PHE A 172 -7.10 1.25 9.10
CA PHE A 172 -6.55 2.03 8.01
C PHE A 172 -5.86 3.27 8.54
N GLY A 173 -4.72 3.60 7.93
CA GLY A 173 -3.91 4.73 8.37
C GLY A 173 -2.97 4.41 9.53
N ILE A 174 -1.77 4.98 9.47
CA ILE A 174 -0.70 4.68 10.43
C ILE A 174 -1.04 5.12 11.86
N GLU A 175 -1.76 6.23 12.04
CA GLU A 175 -2.15 6.69 13.38
C GLU A 175 -3.13 5.72 14.04
N ALA A 176 -4.09 5.18 13.27
CA ALA A 176 -4.99 4.14 13.77
C ALA A 176 -4.23 2.85 14.13
N ALA A 177 -3.21 2.49 13.33
CA ALA A 177 -2.37 1.34 13.59
C ALA A 177 -1.52 1.51 14.86
N ALA A 178 -0.84 2.66 15.00
CA ALA A 178 0.00 2.98 16.16
C ALA A 178 -0.79 2.89 17.47
N ARG A 179 -1.99 3.49 17.49
CA ARG A 179 -2.88 3.45 18.66
C ARG A 179 -3.38 2.05 18.97
N LYS A 180 -3.78 1.29 17.94
CA LYS A 180 -4.32 -0.06 18.11
C LYS A 180 -3.26 -1.04 18.61
N HIS A 181 -2.02 -0.93 18.12
CA HIS A 181 -0.97 -1.92 18.39
C HIS A 181 -0.07 -1.56 19.56
N TYR A 182 0.14 -0.26 19.81
CA TYR A 182 1.11 0.23 20.79
C TYR A 182 0.52 1.29 21.74
N GLY A 183 -0.76 1.64 21.63
CA GLY A 183 -1.41 2.61 22.52
C GLY A 183 -0.91 4.05 22.38
N LYS A 184 -0.10 4.37 21.36
CA LYS A 184 0.56 5.67 21.19
C LYS A 184 0.37 6.28 19.81
N SER A 185 0.75 7.56 19.66
CA SER A 185 0.70 8.25 18.37
C SER A 185 1.75 7.69 17.40
N ALA A 186 1.47 7.77 16.10
CA ALA A 186 2.41 7.42 15.04
C ALA A 186 3.72 8.24 15.10
N ALA A 187 3.70 9.43 15.70
CA ALA A 187 4.89 10.23 15.95
C ALA A 187 5.89 9.56 16.93
N ALA A 188 5.38 8.73 17.85
CA ALA A 188 6.16 8.11 18.93
C ALA A 188 6.58 6.65 18.64
N LEU A 189 6.40 6.20 17.39
CA LEU A 189 6.80 4.86 16.98
C LEU A 189 8.33 4.76 16.90
N THR A 190 8.89 3.74 17.57
CA THR A 190 10.32 3.41 17.52
C THR A 190 10.69 2.75 16.20
N ALA A 191 11.99 2.58 15.94
CA ALA A 191 12.46 1.93 14.72
C ALA A 191 11.97 0.47 14.61
N ARG A 192 11.97 -0.28 15.72
CA ARG A 192 11.51 -1.68 15.76
C ARG A 192 10.00 -1.82 15.54
N GLU A 193 9.21 -0.92 16.12
CA GLU A 193 7.76 -0.90 15.92
C GLU A 193 7.41 -0.51 14.48
N ALA A 194 8.12 0.48 13.93
CA ALA A 194 7.99 0.89 12.53
C ALA A 194 8.30 -0.28 11.56
N ALA A 195 9.41 -1.00 11.79
CA ALA A 195 9.78 -2.19 11.01
C ALA A 195 8.71 -3.30 11.12
N THR A 196 8.14 -3.50 12.30
CA THR A 196 7.10 -4.49 12.55
C THR A 196 5.80 -4.15 11.82
N LEU A 197 5.36 -2.89 11.87
CA LEU A 197 4.17 -2.44 11.14
C LEU A 197 4.38 -2.54 9.62
N ALA A 198 5.56 -2.14 9.13
CA ALA A 198 5.88 -2.24 7.70
C ALA A 198 5.84 -3.69 7.19
N ALA A 199 6.30 -4.67 7.99
CA ALA A 199 6.28 -6.08 7.65
C ALA A 199 4.87 -6.69 7.47
N VAL A 200 3.82 -6.02 7.98
CA VAL A 200 2.43 -6.49 7.91
C VAL A 200 1.72 -6.07 6.62
N ILE A 201 2.15 -4.97 6.00
CA ILE A 201 1.51 -4.36 4.81
C ILE A 201 1.25 -5.35 3.66
N PRO A 202 2.14 -6.31 3.33
CA PRO A 202 1.89 -7.21 2.21
C PRO A 202 0.64 -8.09 2.39
N ASN A 203 0.23 -8.37 3.63
CA ASN A 203 -0.99 -9.14 3.92
C ASN A 203 -1.56 -8.83 5.32
N PRO A 204 -2.20 -7.65 5.48
CA PRO A 204 -2.54 -7.09 6.79
C PRO A 204 -3.66 -7.85 7.51
N ARG A 205 -4.39 -8.70 6.79
CA ARG A 205 -5.45 -9.55 7.37
C ARG A 205 -4.91 -10.89 7.88
N ARG A 206 -3.76 -11.33 7.40
CA ARG A 206 -3.14 -12.61 7.77
C ARG A 206 -2.03 -12.43 8.79
N TYR A 207 -1.26 -11.35 8.64
CA TYR A 207 -0.11 -11.07 9.47
C TYR A 207 -0.54 -10.38 10.77
N LYS A 208 -0.02 -10.89 11.88
CA LYS A 208 -0.28 -10.37 13.23
C LYS A 208 0.99 -9.73 13.76
N THR A 209 0.84 -8.61 14.45
CA THR A 209 1.92 -7.87 15.11
C THR A 209 2.18 -8.34 16.54
N ASP A 210 1.45 -9.36 17.02
CA ASP A 210 1.48 -9.89 18.39
C ASP A 210 2.69 -10.79 18.68
N GLY A 211 3.70 -10.79 17.81
CA GLY A 211 4.88 -11.64 17.92
C GLY A 211 4.68 -13.09 17.48
N THR A 212 3.45 -13.56 17.25
CA THR A 212 3.19 -14.97 16.90
C THR A 212 3.55 -15.31 15.46
N SER A 213 3.62 -14.30 14.58
CA SER A 213 3.89 -14.51 13.16
C SER A 213 5.38 -14.58 12.87
N ARG A 214 5.91 -15.79 12.65
CA ARG A 214 7.31 -16.01 12.20
C ARG A 214 7.70 -15.18 10.97
N TYR A 215 6.76 -15.01 10.04
CA TYR A 215 6.98 -14.17 8.86
C TYR A 215 7.20 -12.71 9.25
N VAL A 216 6.33 -12.15 10.10
CA VAL A 216 6.44 -10.75 10.53
C VAL A 216 7.72 -10.53 11.32
N GLY A 217 8.07 -11.44 12.24
CA GLY A 217 9.32 -11.35 13.00
C GLY A 217 10.56 -11.32 12.09
N SER A 218 10.66 -12.27 11.15
CA SER A 218 11.81 -12.33 10.23
C SER A 218 11.88 -11.13 9.26
N GLN A 219 10.74 -10.65 8.76
CA GLN A 219 10.72 -9.47 7.89
C GLN A 219 10.98 -8.17 8.65
N SER A 220 10.43 -8.03 9.86
CA SER A 220 10.69 -6.88 10.74
C SER A 220 12.18 -6.76 11.03
N GLU A 221 12.81 -7.87 11.42
CA GLU A 221 14.25 -7.89 11.67
C GLU A 221 15.05 -7.55 10.41
N ARG A 222 14.67 -8.10 9.25
CA ARG A 222 15.32 -7.76 7.97
C ARG A 222 15.24 -6.26 7.67
N ILE A 223 14.07 -5.65 7.87
CA ILE A 223 13.86 -4.21 7.63
C ILE A 223 14.69 -3.39 8.62
N TYR A 224 14.64 -3.73 9.91
CA TYR A 224 15.42 -3.05 10.96
C TYR A 224 16.92 -3.11 10.67
N GLN A 225 17.46 -4.27 10.30
CA GLN A 225 18.88 -4.43 9.97
C GLN A 225 19.28 -3.65 8.71
N ILE A 226 18.38 -3.44 7.75
CA ILE A 226 18.63 -2.53 6.62
C ILE A 226 18.68 -1.08 7.12
N MET A 227 17.81 -0.69 8.05
CA MET A 227 17.80 0.66 8.64
C MET A 227 19.11 0.95 9.40
N VAL A 228 19.58 0.01 10.21
CA VAL A 228 20.87 0.11 10.93
C VAL A 228 22.03 0.23 9.93
N ARG A 229 22.13 -0.68 8.94
CA ARG A 229 23.20 -0.64 7.93
C ARG A 229 23.23 0.66 7.10
N ARG A 230 22.09 1.34 6.96
CA ARG A 230 21.98 2.61 6.24
C ARG A 230 22.17 3.83 7.15
N GLY A 231 22.54 3.64 8.42
CA GLY A 231 22.72 4.72 9.39
C GLY A 231 21.43 5.45 9.75
N ILE A 232 20.27 4.85 9.50
CA ILE A 232 18.96 5.43 9.85
C ILE A 232 18.72 5.27 11.35
N VAL A 233 19.20 4.18 11.94
CA VAL A 233 19.06 3.85 13.36
C VAL A 233 20.46 3.65 13.92
N ILE A 234 20.72 4.28 15.07
CA ILE A 234 21.91 4.03 15.88
C ILE A 234 21.43 3.17 17.06
N PRO A 235 21.82 1.88 17.15
CA PRO A 235 21.25 0.93 18.11
C PRO A 235 21.27 1.43 19.56
N ASP A 236 22.42 1.90 20.03
CA ASP A 236 22.60 2.38 21.41
C ASP A 236 21.62 3.52 21.77
N TYR A 237 21.28 4.37 20.79
CA TYR A 237 20.32 5.46 20.99
C TYR A 237 18.86 4.98 20.95
N ASP A 238 18.54 3.98 20.12
CA ASP A 238 17.20 3.39 20.03
C ASP A 238 16.86 2.58 21.30
N ASP A 239 17.85 1.90 21.89
CA ASP A 239 17.67 1.13 23.13
C ASP A 239 17.38 2.04 24.34
N VAL A 240 18.04 3.21 24.42
CA VAL A 240 17.74 4.26 25.41
C VAL A 240 16.33 4.83 25.23
N ILE A 241 15.93 5.21 24.00
CA ILE A 241 14.59 5.75 23.74
C ILE A 241 13.49 4.71 23.99
N SER A 242 13.78 3.44 23.70
CA SER A 242 12.81 2.36 23.87
C SER A 242 12.68 1.85 25.30
N GLY A 243 13.48 2.38 26.24
CA GLY A 243 13.43 2.00 27.66
C GLY A 243 13.87 0.55 27.92
N LYS A 244 14.69 -0.01 27.03
CA LYS A 244 15.17 -1.39 27.19
C LYS A 244 16.26 -1.52 28.26
N ASP A 245 17.11 -0.51 28.40
CA ASP A 245 18.23 -0.53 29.34
C ASP A 245 17.78 -0.50 30.81
N GLU A 246 16.58 0.05 31.11
CA GLU A 246 16.06 0.09 32.48
C GLU A 246 15.52 -1.26 32.99
N ASN A 247 15.26 -2.23 32.10
CA ASN A 247 14.66 -3.52 32.46
C ASN A 247 15.68 -4.67 32.57
N ASN A 248 16.98 -4.39 32.52
CA ASN A 248 18.03 -5.39 32.71
C ASN A 248 18.91 -5.01 33.91
N PRO A 249 18.50 -5.33 35.16
CA PRO A 249 19.43 -5.24 36.28
C PRO A 249 20.56 -6.23 36.04
N GLN A 250 21.80 -5.73 36.08
CA GLN A 250 23.01 -6.55 36.12
C GLN A 250 22.96 -7.57 37.26
#